data_AF-A0A3D4W795-F1
#
_entry.id   AF-A0A3D4W795-F1
#
_cell.length_a   1.000
_cell.length_b   1.000
_cell.length_c   1.000
_cell.angle_alpha   90.00
_cell.angle_beta   90.00
_cell.angle_gamma   90.00
#
_symmetry.space_group_name_H-M   'P 1'
#
loop_
_entity.id
_entity.type
_entity.pdbx_description
1 polymer ?
#
loop_
_entity_poly.entity_id
_entity_poly.type
_entity_poly.pdbx_seq_one_letter_code
_entity_poly.pdbx_strand_id
1 'polypeptide(L)'
;MKQEVLILRHFYTTDYFQPSHFLPEVSQIINVYYLAGLQGIPVFPVTDKAFELDALDGAQAFRWIDPYKIEPGLFTLPVDRVVAGLIRENPGRLFDPE
;
A
#
# COMPACT_ATOMS: atom_id res chain seq x y z
N MET A 1 7.94 -17.70 7.84
CA MET A 1 8.07 -17.77 6.36
C MET A 1 8.56 -16.42 5.88
N LYS A 2 9.53 -16.36 4.97
CA LYS A 2 9.99 -15.10 4.38
C LYS A 2 9.64 -15.13 2.90
N GLN A 3 8.71 -14.27 2.48
CA GLN A 3 8.40 -14.06 1.08
C GLN A 3 9.48 -13.17 0.48
N GLU A 4 10.17 -13.65 -0.54
CA GLU A 4 11.13 -12.83 -1.28
C GLU A 4 10.41 -11.93 -2.29
N VAL A 5 10.93 -10.72 -2.46
CA VAL A 5 10.37 -9.69 -3.34
C VAL A 5 11.46 -9.04 -4.17
N LEU A 6 11.10 -8.67 -5.40
CA LEU A 6 11.93 -7.88 -6.31
C LEU A 6 11.37 -6.47 -6.42
N ILE A 7 12.21 -5.47 -6.17
CA ILE A 7 11.84 -4.08 -6.42
C ILE A 7 11.85 -3.86 -7.94
N LEU A 8 10.69 -3.56 -8.51
CA LEU A 8 10.54 -3.35 -9.95
C LEU A 8 10.85 -1.91 -10.32
N ARG A 9 10.25 -0.95 -9.62
CA ARG A 9 10.49 0.48 -9.82
C ARG A 9 9.99 1.32 -8.66
N HIS A 10 10.49 2.56 -8.58
CA HIS A 10 9.85 3.62 -7.83
C HIS A 10 8.46 3.91 -8.42
N PHE A 11 7.47 4.10 -7.57
CA PHE A 11 6.10 4.40 -7.97
C PHE A 11 5.72 5.85 -7.64
N TYR A 12 5.95 6.26 -6.39
CA TYR A 12 5.59 7.58 -5.91
C TYR A 12 6.39 7.94 -4.66
N THR A 13 6.76 9.21 -4.52
CA THR A 13 7.26 9.78 -3.27
C THR A 13 6.36 10.95 -2.93
N THR A 14 5.99 11.10 -1.67
CA THR A 14 5.25 12.27 -1.19
C THR A 14 5.89 13.57 -1.68
N ASP A 15 5.12 14.33 -2.47
CA ASP A 15 5.51 15.61 -3.08
C ASP A 15 4.83 16.82 -2.41
N TYR A 16 4.16 16.59 -1.28
CA TYR A 16 3.49 17.59 -0.47
C TYR A 16 3.86 17.47 1.01
N PHE A 17 3.59 18.52 1.79
CA PHE A 17 3.80 18.49 3.23
C PHE A 17 2.73 17.66 3.93
N GLN A 18 3.12 16.52 4.49
CA GLN A 18 2.27 15.66 5.31
C GLN A 18 2.70 15.77 6.78
N PRO A 19 1.93 16.43 7.66
CA PRO A 19 2.27 16.50 9.08
C PRO A 19 2.13 15.14 9.76
N SER A 20 3.08 14.83 10.65
CA SER A 20 2.97 13.67 11.54
C SER A 20 1.94 13.90 12.64
N HIS A 21 0.98 12.99 12.77
CA HIS A 21 0.00 12.99 13.87
C HIS A 21 0.52 12.26 15.12
N PHE A 22 1.70 11.63 15.03
CA PHE A 22 2.26 10.80 16.09
C PHE A 22 3.41 11.47 16.85
N LEU A 23 3.87 12.64 16.38
CA LEU A 23 4.96 13.37 17.02
C LEU A 23 4.43 14.65 17.68
N PRO A 24 4.99 15.04 18.84
CA PRO A 24 4.57 16.25 19.55
C PRO A 24 4.94 17.54 18.81
N GLU A 25 5.97 17.51 17.97
CA GLU A 25 6.44 18.65 17.19
C GLU A 25 6.02 18.54 15.72
N VAL A 26 5.76 19.68 15.08
CA VAL A 26 5.41 19.74 13.65
C VAL A 26 6.56 19.15 12.83
N SER A 27 6.30 17.99 12.24
CA SER A 27 7.27 17.21 11.49
C SER A 27 6.67 16.75 10.17
N GLN A 28 7.49 16.68 9.11
CA GLN A 28 7.08 16.15 7.81
C GLN A 28 7.28 14.64 7.74
N ILE A 29 6.26 13.92 7.30
CA ILE A 29 6.38 12.51 6.91
C ILE A 29 6.75 12.45 5.43
N ILE A 30 7.79 11.67 5.11
CA ILE A 30 8.16 11.31 3.74
C ILE A 30 7.82 9.83 3.55
N ASN A 31 6.95 9.52 2.59
CA ASN A 31 6.66 8.14 2.21
C ASN A 31 7.20 7.88 0.80
N VAL A 32 7.85 6.72 0.63
CA VAL A 32 8.41 6.28 -0.65
C VAL A 32 7.79 4.94 -1.02
N TYR A 33 7.03 4.94 -2.10
CA TYR A 33 6.33 3.76 -2.62
C TYR A 33 7.12 3.18 -3.78
N TYR A 34 7.32 1.87 -3.72
CA TYR A 34 7.89 1.07 -4.80
C TYR A 34 6.86 0.07 -5.26
N LEU A 35 6.85 -0.20 -6.56
CA LEU A 35 6.21 -1.41 -7.06
C LEU A 35 7.18 -2.57 -6.87
N ALA A 36 6.70 -3.63 -6.22
CA ALA A 36 7.46 -4.86 -6.01
C ALA A 36 6.71 -6.08 -6.57
N GLY A 37 7.46 -7.03 -7.12
CA GLY A 37 6.96 -8.35 -7.54
C GLY A 37 7.34 -9.43 -6.53
N LEU A 38 6.47 -10.43 -6.36
CA LEU A 38 6.79 -11.60 -5.53
C LEU A 38 7.71 -12.55 -6.31
N GLN A 39 8.74 -13.08 -5.66
CA GLN A 39 9.52 -14.18 -6.22
C GLN A 39 8.85 -15.51 -5.89
N GLY A 40 8.49 -16.26 -6.94
CA GLY A 40 7.79 -17.54 -6.80
C GLY A 40 6.32 -17.37 -6.39
N ILE A 41 5.76 -18.43 -5.80
CA ILE A 41 4.37 -18.47 -5.34
C ILE A 41 4.26 -17.78 -3.97
N PRO A 42 3.20 -17.00 -3.68
CA PRO A 42 2.97 -16.43 -2.37
C PRO A 42 3.03 -17.48 -1.25
N VAL A 43 3.89 -17.28 -0.25
CA VAL A 43 4.06 -18.18 0.92
C VAL A 43 3.56 -17.57 2.23
N PHE A 44 2.52 -16.74 2.15
CA PHE A 44 1.90 -16.06 3.30
C PHE A 44 0.37 -16.17 3.22
N PRO A 45 -0.34 -16.15 4.38
CA PRO A 45 -1.79 -16.22 4.39
C PRO A 45 -2.40 -14.95 3.79
N VAL A 46 -3.46 -15.13 3.00
CA VAL A 46 -4.29 -14.06 2.45
C VAL A 46 -5.75 -14.29 2.83
N THR A 47 -6.50 -13.22 3.00
CA THR A 47 -7.94 -13.24 3.26
C THR A 47 -8.69 -12.46 2.20
N ASP A 48 -9.90 -12.92 1.87
CA ASP A 48 -10.81 -12.20 0.98
C ASP A 48 -11.69 -11.18 1.73
N LYS A 49 -11.80 -11.31 3.05
CA LYS A 49 -12.64 -10.44 3.88
C LYS A 49 -11.80 -9.38 4.59
N ALA A 50 -12.24 -8.14 4.49
CA ALA A 50 -11.67 -7.06 5.29
C ALA A 50 -11.95 -7.30 6.77
N PHE A 51 -10.91 -7.19 7.62
CA PHE A 51 -10.99 -7.25 9.08
C PHE A 51 -11.47 -8.58 9.68
N GLU A 52 -11.35 -9.70 8.95
CA GLU A 52 -11.51 -11.05 9.51
C GLU A 52 -10.20 -11.46 10.22
N LEU A 53 -9.90 -10.77 11.33
CA LEU A 53 -8.72 -10.93 12.15
C LEU A 53 -9.15 -11.29 13.58
N ASP A 54 -8.37 -12.14 14.24
CA ASP A 54 -8.50 -12.32 15.68
C ASP A 54 -8.29 -10.96 16.37
N ALA A 55 -9.05 -10.69 17.43
CA ALA A 55 -8.99 -9.44 18.20
C ALA A 55 -7.73 -9.37 19.07
N LEU A 56 -6.57 -9.53 18.45
CA LEU A 56 -5.24 -9.39 19.02
C LEU A 56 -4.69 -8.02 18.63
N ASP A 57 -4.08 -7.33 19.58
CA ASP A 57 -3.46 -6.04 19.32
C ASP A 57 -2.35 -6.19 18.27
N GLY A 58 -2.38 -5.33 17.25
CA GLY A 58 -1.47 -5.41 16.10
C GLY A 58 -1.74 -6.54 15.11
N ALA A 59 -2.89 -7.22 15.16
CA ALA A 59 -3.25 -8.22 14.14
C ALA A 59 -3.26 -7.63 12.73
N GLN A 60 -2.63 -8.31 11.78
CA GLN A 60 -2.52 -7.91 10.39
C GLN A 60 -2.79 -9.11 9.48
N ALA A 61 -3.49 -8.88 8.37
CA ALA A 61 -3.66 -9.85 7.30
C ALA A 61 -3.46 -9.18 5.95
N PHE A 62 -2.97 -9.96 5.00
CA PHE A 62 -2.84 -9.53 3.62
C PHE A 62 -4.14 -9.81 2.85
N ARG A 63 -4.48 -8.90 1.96
CA ARG A 63 -5.62 -9.03 1.05
C ARG A 63 -5.24 -8.51 -0.32
N TRP A 64 -5.62 -9.27 -1.35
CA TRP A 64 -5.51 -8.81 -2.72
C TRP A 64 -6.67 -7.85 -3.05
N ILE A 65 -6.34 -6.78 -3.76
CA ILE A 65 -7.31 -5.81 -4.26
C ILE A 65 -7.12 -5.75 -5.77
N ASP A 66 -8.23 -5.87 -6.49
CA ASP A 66 -8.27 -5.59 -7.92
C ASP A 66 -7.94 -4.10 -8.14
N PRO A 67 -6.85 -3.76 -8.84
CA PRO A 67 -6.47 -2.37 -9.07
C PRO A 67 -7.54 -1.54 -9.79
N TYR A 68 -8.41 -2.17 -10.58
CA TYR A 68 -9.53 -1.48 -11.25
C TYR A 68 -10.70 -1.17 -10.31
N LYS A 69 -10.68 -1.72 -9.09
CA LYS A 69 -11.69 -1.49 -8.05
C LYS A 69 -11.10 -0.81 -6.80
N ILE A 70 -9.86 -0.33 -6.89
CA ILE A 70 -9.22 0.37 -5.77
C ILE A 70 -9.88 1.73 -5.59
N GLU A 71 -10.15 2.08 -4.33
CA GLU A 71 -10.81 3.32 -3.97
C GLU A 71 -10.03 3.98 -2.81
N PRO A 72 -9.80 5.31 -2.85
CA PRO A 72 -9.12 6.01 -1.75
C PRO A 72 -9.79 5.81 -0.39
N GLY A 73 -11.11 5.57 -0.36
CA GLY A 73 -11.86 5.32 0.87
C GLY A 73 -11.45 4.04 1.63
N LEU A 74 -10.73 3.11 0.98
CA LEU A 74 -10.24 1.87 1.59
C LEU A 74 -9.05 2.08 2.53
N PHE A 75 -8.42 3.27 2.49
CA PHE A 75 -7.20 3.57 3.22
C PHE A 75 -7.44 4.64 4.28
N THR A 76 -6.78 4.52 5.42
CA THR A 76 -6.92 5.46 6.53
C THR A 76 -5.93 6.61 6.42
N LEU A 77 -4.67 6.32 6.08
CA LEU A 77 -3.59 7.31 5.99
C LEU A 77 -3.79 8.22 4.76
N PRO A 78 -3.63 9.55 4.91
CA PRO A 78 -3.89 10.47 3.79
C PRO A 78 -3.04 10.19 2.55
N VAL A 79 -1.76 9.86 2.72
CA VAL A 79 -0.86 9.54 1.61
C VAL A 79 -1.29 8.27 0.87
N ASP A 80 -1.79 7.25 1.58
CA ASP A 80 -2.26 6.01 0.96
C ASP A 80 -3.51 6.28 0.11
N ARG A 81 -4.36 7.23 0.53
CA ARG A 81 -5.50 7.69 -0.28
C ARG A 81 -5.04 8.35 -1.58
N VAL A 82 -3.96 9.13 -1.54
CA VAL A 82 -3.35 9.73 -2.74
C VAL A 82 -2.83 8.65 -3.67
N VAL A 83 -2.04 7.69 -3.15
CA VAL A 83 -1.50 6.57 -3.93
C VAL A 83 -2.62 5.72 -4.55
N ALA A 84 -3.68 5.43 -3.78
CA ALA A 84 -4.85 4.73 -4.30
C ALA A 84 -5.55 5.51 -5.43
N GLY A 85 -5.61 6.84 -5.32
CA GLY A 85 -6.09 7.73 -6.38
C GLY A 85 -5.24 7.62 -7.65
N LEU A 86 -3.92 7.69 -7.52
CA LEU A 86 -2.98 7.54 -8.66
C LEU A 86 -3.12 6.18 -9.35
N ILE A 87 -3.30 5.10 -8.58
CA ILE A 87 -3.55 3.76 -9.13
C ILE A 87 -4.90 3.74 -9.84
N ARG A 88 -5.95 4.30 -9.25
CA ARG A 88 -7.30 4.31 -9.83
C ARG A 88 -7.37 5.10 -11.14
N GLU A 89 -6.64 6.20 -11.24
CA GLU A 89 -6.57 7.04 -12.46
C GLU A 89 -5.95 6.27 -13.63
N ASN A 90 -4.93 5.45 -13.38
CA ASN A 90 -4.33 4.59 -14.39
C ASN A 90 -3.84 3.25 -13.77
N PRO A 91 -4.74 2.25 -13.65
CA PRO A 91 -4.38 0.95 -13.06
C PRO A 91 -3.36 0.19 -13.91
N GLY A 92 -3.33 0.47 -15.23
CA GLY A 92 -2.37 -0.10 -16.17
C GLY A 92 -0.93 0.20 -15.77
N ARG A 93 -0.68 1.34 -15.12
CA ARG A 93 0.63 1.76 -14.61
C ARG A 93 1.22 0.80 -13.56
N LEU A 94 0.46 -0.17 -13.04
CA LEU A 94 1.02 -1.23 -12.19
C LEU A 94 1.66 -2.35 -13.02
N PHE A 95 1.12 -2.63 -14.20
CA PHE A 95 1.53 -3.77 -15.02
C PHE A 95 2.45 -3.35 -16.16
N ASP A 96 2.24 -2.15 -16.71
CA ASP A 96 3.01 -1.57 -17.79
C ASP A 96 3.67 -0.26 -17.30
N PRO A 97 4.99 -0.10 -17.44
CA PRO A 97 5.65 1.17 -17.14
C PRO A 97 5.40 2.28 -18.17
N GLU A 98 4.88 1.96 -19.37
CA GLU A 98 4.64 2.93 -20.47
C GLU A 98 3.21 3.51 -20.52
#